data_AF-A0A936AD90-F1
#
_entry.id   AF-A0A936AD90-F1
#
_cell.length_a   1.000
_cell.length_b   1.000
_cell.length_c   1.000
_cell.angle_alpha   90.00
_cell.angle_beta   90.00
_cell.angle_gamma   90.00
#
_symmetry.space_group_name_H-M   'P 1'
#
loop_
_entity.id
_entity.type
_entity.pdbx_description
1 polymer ?
#
loop_
_entity_poly.entity_id
_entity_poly.type
_entity_poly.pdbx_seq_one_letter_code
_entity_poly.pdbx_strand_id
1 'polypeptide(L)'
;MKKLLCVLLLGFMPWSAHAEAVLSCDDIEQLGESLTALGIAMDDENAEIGEGSSEDAALRDVVLALAEIAKAEDDADLANASIAMAEGWDNMDRDAFTDGLAEAVVKLAAISVNECGG
;
A
#
# COMPACT_ATOMS: atom_id res chain seq x y z
N MET A 1 -19.28 -61.83 -1.27
CA MET A 1 -18.80 -61.53 0.10
C MET A 1 -18.22 -60.11 0.10
N LYS A 2 -18.61 -59.31 1.12
CA LYS A 2 -18.01 -58.06 1.65
C LYS A 2 -17.01 -57.33 0.75
N LYS A 3 -17.39 -56.18 0.18
CA LYS A 3 -17.19 -54.82 0.76
C LYS A 3 -15.75 -54.57 1.18
N LEU A 4 -15.02 -53.74 0.44
CA LEU A 4 -13.97 -52.87 0.99
C LEU A 4 -13.86 -51.62 0.08
N LEU A 5 -14.68 -50.63 0.42
CA LEU A 5 -14.46 -49.22 0.09
C LEU A 5 -13.19 -48.78 0.83
N CYS A 6 -12.08 -48.57 0.11
CA CYS A 6 -10.93 -47.86 0.66
C CYS A 6 -11.22 -46.36 0.59
N VAL A 7 -11.64 -45.86 1.74
CA VAL A 7 -12.00 -44.49 2.06
C VAL A 7 -10.84 -43.53 1.80
N LEU A 8 -11.19 -42.48 1.08
CA LEU A 8 -10.50 -41.18 0.99
C LEU A 8 -10.03 -40.67 2.35
N LEU A 9 -8.71 -40.56 2.53
CA LEU A 9 -8.09 -39.65 3.50
C LEU A 9 -6.90 -38.96 2.80
N LEU A 10 -7.21 -38.17 1.78
CA LEU A 10 -6.33 -37.08 1.36
C LEU A 10 -6.45 -36.02 2.45
N GLY A 11 -5.56 -36.11 3.43
CA GLY A 11 -5.35 -35.05 4.41
C GLY A 11 -4.90 -33.79 3.69
N PHE A 12 -5.85 -32.92 3.38
CA PHE A 12 -5.59 -31.52 3.14
C PHE A 12 -5.08 -30.94 4.47
N MET A 13 -3.75 -30.87 4.61
CA MET A 13 -3.18 -29.87 5.50
C MET A 13 -3.42 -28.52 4.81
N PRO A 14 -4.23 -27.61 5.37
CA PRO A 14 -4.13 -26.22 4.97
C PRO A 14 -2.74 -25.78 5.43
N TRP A 15 -1.83 -25.68 4.48
CA TRP A 15 -0.62 -24.91 4.67
C TRP A 15 -1.11 -23.47 4.81
N SER A 16 -1.30 -23.01 6.04
CA SER A 16 -1.41 -21.58 6.32
C SER A 16 -0.04 -20.98 6.04
N ALA A 17 0.26 -20.77 4.75
CA ALA A 17 1.27 -19.83 4.34
C ALA A 17 0.75 -18.47 4.78
N HIS A 18 1.09 -18.07 6.00
CA HIS A 18 1.09 -16.66 6.35
C HIS A 18 2.11 -16.05 5.38
N ALA A 19 1.63 -15.24 4.44
CA ALA A 19 2.50 -14.30 3.76
C ALA A 19 3.27 -13.57 4.86
N GLU A 20 4.60 -13.61 4.82
CA GLU A 20 5.37 -12.71 5.65
C GLU A 20 5.03 -11.31 5.14
N ALA A 21 4.43 -10.50 6.02
CA ALA A 21 4.15 -9.09 5.74
C ALA A 21 5.42 -8.46 5.15
N VAL A 22 5.29 -7.76 4.02
CA VAL A 22 6.47 -7.24 3.31
C VAL A 22 7.15 -6.13 4.09
N LEU A 23 6.40 -5.48 4.97
CA LEU A 23 6.89 -4.49 5.92
C LEU A 23 6.71 -4.97 7.36
N SER A 24 7.64 -4.60 8.25
CA SER A 24 7.38 -4.75 9.68
C SER A 24 6.34 -3.74 10.15
N CYS A 25 5.70 -4.01 11.27
CA CYS A 25 4.74 -3.09 11.87
C CYS A 25 5.31 -1.68 12.11
N ASP A 26 6.55 -1.61 12.58
CA ASP A 26 7.26 -0.35 12.78
C ASP A 26 7.48 0.38 11.44
N ASP A 27 7.74 -0.36 10.34
CA ASP A 27 7.90 0.23 9.01
C ASP A 27 6.58 0.77 8.47
N ILE A 28 5.45 0.07 8.70
CA ILE A 28 4.12 0.51 8.27
C ILE A 28 3.71 1.79 9.00
N GLU A 29 3.91 1.83 10.32
CA GLU A 29 3.62 3.03 11.12
C GLU A 29 4.49 4.21 10.70
N GLN A 30 5.81 4.01 10.57
CA GLN A 30 6.73 5.06 10.14
C GLN A 30 6.41 5.56 8.73
N LEU A 31 6.03 4.66 7.82
CA LEU A 31 5.61 5.05 6.47
C LEU A 31 4.32 5.87 6.53
N GLY A 32 3.30 5.44 7.29
CA GLY A 32 2.05 6.18 7.45
C GLY A 32 2.25 7.59 8.02
N GLU A 33 3.11 7.74 9.04
CA GLU A 33 3.46 9.05 9.60
C GLU A 33 4.20 9.93 8.59
N SER A 34 5.17 9.35 7.86
CA SER A 34 5.95 10.07 6.84
C SER A 34 5.06 10.57 5.70
N LEU A 35 4.11 9.74 5.26
CA LEU A 35 3.15 10.10 4.21
C LEU A 35 2.14 11.13 4.69
N THR A 36 1.72 11.06 5.96
CA THR A 36 0.89 12.10 6.57
C THR A 36 1.62 13.45 6.60
N ALA A 37 2.89 13.44 7.02
CA ALA A 37 3.72 14.65 7.02
C ALA A 37 3.94 15.20 5.61
N LEU A 38 4.12 14.32 4.61
CA LEU A 38 4.21 14.70 3.21
C LEU A 38 2.92 15.36 2.72
N GLY A 39 1.76 14.81 3.06
CA GLY A 39 0.47 15.38 2.69
C GLY A 39 0.28 16.79 3.26
N ILE A 40 0.65 17.01 4.52
CA ILE A 40 0.63 18.34 5.14
C ILE A 40 1.60 19.30 4.43
N ALA A 41 2.78 18.84 4.04
CA ALA A 41 3.75 19.68 3.32
C ALA A 41 3.25 20.05 1.92
N MET A 42 2.49 19.17 1.27
CA MET A 42 1.89 19.42 -0.05
C MET A 42 0.58 20.20 -0.02
N ASP A 43 -0.04 20.36 1.15
CA ASP A 43 -1.23 21.20 1.35
C ASP A 43 -0.89 22.71 1.37
N ASP A 44 0.39 23.09 1.27
CA ASP A 44 0.79 24.49 1.04
C ASP A 44 0.34 24.92 -0.37
N GLU A 45 -0.49 25.95 -0.46
CA GLU A 45 -0.99 26.52 -1.73
C GLU A 45 0.13 26.98 -2.68
N ASN A 46 1.36 27.16 -2.16
CA ASN A 46 2.54 27.55 -2.94
C ASN A 46 3.49 26.37 -3.24
N ALA A 47 3.18 25.16 -2.78
CA ALA A 47 3.96 23.98 -3.12
C ALA A 47 3.73 23.60 -4.59
N GLU A 48 4.76 23.78 -5.41
CA GLU A 48 4.76 23.31 -6.80
C GLU A 48 5.19 21.84 -6.85
N ILE A 49 4.42 21.03 -7.58
CA ILE A 49 4.85 19.74 -8.10
C ILE A 49 5.88 20.04 -9.21
N GLY A 50 7.14 20.26 -8.81
CA GLY A 50 8.18 20.75 -9.70
C GLY A 50 8.89 19.65 -10.47
N GLU A 51 8.55 19.47 -11.76
CA GLU A 51 9.22 18.53 -12.67
C GLU A 51 10.76 18.68 -12.69
N GLY A 52 11.47 17.56 -12.58
CA GLY A 52 12.92 17.47 -12.75
C GLY A 52 13.74 17.86 -11.52
N SER A 53 13.10 18.08 -10.38
CA SER A 53 13.75 18.33 -9.08
C SER A 53 14.09 17.01 -8.35
N SER A 54 14.90 17.10 -7.29
CA SER A 54 15.13 15.96 -6.38
C SER A 54 13.85 15.54 -5.66
N GLU A 55 13.01 16.51 -5.34
CA GLU A 55 11.71 16.36 -4.69
C GLU A 55 10.73 15.62 -5.61
N ASP A 56 10.71 15.93 -6.90
CA ASP A 56 9.95 15.18 -7.93
C ASP A 56 10.34 13.71 -7.97
N ALA A 57 11.64 13.42 -8.05
CA ALA A 57 12.11 12.03 -8.05
C ALA A 57 11.70 11.29 -6.77
N ALA A 58 11.83 11.93 -5.60
CA ALA A 58 11.43 11.35 -4.33
C ALA A 58 9.91 11.07 -4.26
N LEU A 59 9.07 11.96 -4.80
CA LEU A 59 7.62 11.78 -4.82
C LEU A 59 7.20 10.65 -5.76
N ARG A 60 7.89 10.51 -6.90
CA ARG A 60 7.69 9.35 -7.79
C ARG A 60 8.14 8.04 -7.15
N ASP A 61 9.26 8.04 -6.42
CA ASP A 61 9.72 6.86 -5.68
C ASP A 61 8.73 6.44 -4.60
N VAL A 62 8.09 7.39 -3.90
CA VAL A 62 7.01 7.11 -2.93
C VAL A 62 5.83 6.41 -3.62
N VAL A 63 5.39 6.92 -4.77
CA VAL A 63 4.28 6.32 -5.53
C VAL A 63 4.61 4.89 -5.96
N LEU A 64 5.82 4.66 -6.45
CA LEU A 64 6.28 3.33 -6.85
C LEU A 64 6.35 2.38 -5.65
N ALA A 65 6.90 2.84 -4.52
CA ALA A 65 6.96 2.04 -3.30
C ALA A 65 5.56 1.63 -2.81
N LEU A 66 4.59 2.54 -2.85
CA LEU A 66 3.20 2.24 -2.48
C LEU A 66 2.56 1.20 -3.42
N ALA A 67 2.84 1.28 -4.72
CA ALA A 67 2.38 0.28 -5.68
C ALA A 67 3.02 -1.10 -5.43
N GLU A 68 4.28 -1.15 -5.01
CA GLU A 68 4.95 -2.41 -4.65
C GLU A 68 4.37 -3.02 -3.37
N ILE A 69 4.10 -2.20 -2.35
CA ILE A 69 3.43 -2.64 -1.11
C ILE A 69 2.01 -3.14 -1.44
N ALA A 70 1.24 -2.39 -2.25
CA ALA A 70 -0.10 -2.82 -2.66
C ALA A 70 -0.10 -4.19 -3.34
N LYS A 71 0.88 -4.42 -4.21
CA LYS A 71 1.04 -5.71 -4.89
C LYS A 71 1.45 -6.83 -3.93
N ALA A 72 2.31 -6.52 -2.96
CA ALA A 72 2.74 -7.47 -1.95
C ALA A 72 1.59 -7.91 -1.05
N GLU A 73 0.77 -6.96 -0.60
CA GLU A 73 -0.36 -7.18 0.30
C GLU A 73 -1.66 -7.58 -0.41
N ASP A 74 -1.63 -7.72 -1.75
CA ASP A 74 -2.81 -7.94 -2.60
C ASP A 74 -3.94 -6.91 -2.36
N ASP A 75 -3.55 -5.67 -2.05
CA ASP A 75 -4.45 -4.57 -1.72
C ASP A 75 -4.76 -3.72 -2.96
N ALA A 76 -5.91 -4.00 -3.57
CA ALA A 76 -6.37 -3.29 -4.75
C ALA A 76 -6.66 -1.80 -4.50
N ASP A 77 -7.01 -1.42 -3.28
CA ASP A 77 -7.34 -0.03 -2.96
C ASP A 77 -6.06 0.80 -2.79
N LEU A 78 -5.02 0.25 -2.15
CA LEU A 78 -3.69 0.86 -2.07
C LEU A 78 -3.07 0.97 -3.47
N ALA A 79 -3.29 -0.04 -4.34
CA ALA A 79 -2.86 0.03 -5.73
C ALA A 79 -3.56 1.19 -6.46
N ASN A 80 -4.88 1.34 -6.31
CA ASN A 80 -5.63 2.44 -6.90
C ASN A 80 -5.19 3.81 -6.35
N ALA A 81 -4.91 3.91 -5.04
CA ALA A 81 -4.38 5.13 -4.44
C ALA A 81 -3.03 5.52 -5.04
N SER A 82 -2.11 4.56 -5.20
CA SER A 82 -0.81 4.81 -5.87
C SER A 82 -0.98 5.26 -7.33
N ILE A 83 -1.94 4.70 -8.06
CA ILE A 83 -2.26 5.12 -9.44
C ILE A 83 -2.81 6.55 -9.44
N ALA A 84 -3.75 6.87 -8.55
CA ALA A 84 -4.31 8.22 -8.45
C ALA A 84 -3.23 9.26 -8.13
N MET A 85 -2.27 8.93 -7.26
CA MET A 85 -1.09 9.77 -7.01
C MET A 85 -0.24 9.92 -8.27
N ALA A 86 0.05 8.85 -9.00
CA ALA A 86 0.81 8.91 -10.26
C ALA A 86 0.11 9.81 -11.30
N GLU A 87 -1.20 9.64 -11.48
CA GLU A 87 -2.00 10.43 -12.42
C GLU A 87 -2.09 11.89 -11.99
N GLY A 88 -2.28 12.16 -10.69
CA GLY A 88 -2.23 13.51 -10.15
C GLY A 88 -0.89 14.19 -10.42
N TRP A 89 0.20 13.45 -10.20
CA TRP A 89 1.56 13.91 -10.50
C TRP A 89 1.76 14.25 -11.98
N ASP A 90 1.47 13.30 -12.87
CA ASP A 90 1.68 13.45 -14.32
C ASP A 90 0.80 14.57 -14.93
N ASN A 91 -0.33 14.87 -14.32
CA ASN A 91 -1.22 15.96 -14.74
C ASN A 91 -0.93 17.30 -14.03
N MET A 92 0.09 17.37 -13.16
CA MET A 92 0.35 18.51 -12.26
C MET A 92 -0.88 18.90 -11.43
N ASP A 93 -1.74 17.93 -11.13
CA ASP A 93 -2.93 18.06 -10.32
C ASP A 93 -2.58 17.73 -8.87
N ARG A 94 -2.20 18.78 -8.13
CA ARG A 94 -1.80 18.67 -6.72
C ARG A 94 -2.92 18.10 -5.86
N ASP A 95 -4.14 18.53 -6.11
CA ASP A 95 -5.30 18.11 -5.33
C ASP A 95 -5.54 16.61 -5.52
N ALA A 96 -5.49 16.11 -6.76
CA ALA A 96 -5.57 14.68 -7.04
C ALA A 96 -4.41 13.88 -6.43
N PHE A 97 -3.18 14.42 -6.44
CA PHE A 97 -2.05 13.78 -5.77
C PHE A 97 -2.28 13.66 -4.26
N THR A 98 -2.69 14.75 -3.62
CA THR A 98 -2.93 14.77 -2.16
C THR A 98 -4.13 13.91 -1.75
N ASP A 99 -5.17 13.82 -2.58
CA ASP A 99 -6.31 12.92 -2.36
C ASP A 99 -5.87 11.45 -2.42
N GLY A 100 -5.07 11.08 -3.42
CA GLY A 100 -4.49 9.74 -3.52
C GLY A 100 -3.56 9.41 -2.35
N LEU A 101 -2.76 10.38 -1.90
CA LEU A 101 -1.87 10.23 -0.74
C LEU A 101 -2.66 10.01 0.56
N ALA A 102 -3.75 10.76 0.77
CA ALA A 102 -4.61 10.59 1.94
C ALA A 102 -5.26 9.19 1.96
N GLU A 103 -5.73 8.70 0.81
CA GLU A 103 -6.26 7.34 0.69
C GLU A 103 -5.18 6.30 1.00
N ALA A 104 -3.95 6.47 0.49
CA ALA A 104 -2.83 5.56 0.77
C ALA A 104 -2.50 5.48 2.27
N VAL A 105 -2.52 6.60 2.99
CA VAL A 105 -2.35 6.64 4.45
C VAL A 105 -3.44 5.84 5.16
N VAL A 106 -4.70 6.02 4.74
CA VAL A 106 -5.84 5.26 5.31
C VAL A 106 -5.68 3.76 5.09
N LYS A 107 -5.19 3.34 3.91
CA LYS A 107 -4.97 1.91 3.61
C LYS A 107 -3.81 1.33 4.39
N LEU A 108 -2.69 2.04 4.52
CA LEU A 108 -1.58 1.61 5.38
C LEU A 108 -2.01 1.46 6.84
N ALA A 109 -2.86 2.35 7.35
CA ALA A 109 -3.43 2.21 8.69
C ALA A 109 -4.33 0.96 8.80
N ALA A 110 -5.12 0.65 7.77
CA ALA A 110 -5.93 -0.57 7.75
C ALA A 110 -5.06 -1.84 7.71
N ILE A 111 -3.97 -1.84 6.93
CA ILE A 111 -2.97 -2.92 6.90
C ILE A 111 -2.34 -3.08 8.29
N SER A 112 -1.88 -1.99 8.91
CA SER A 112 -1.34 -2.02 10.28
C SER A 112 -2.33 -2.65 11.27
N VAL A 113 -3.62 -2.26 11.26
CA VAL A 113 -4.63 -2.88 12.13
C VAL A 113 -4.78 -4.38 11.86
N ASN A 114 -4.77 -4.80 10.61
CA ASN A 114 -4.96 -6.20 10.23
C ASN A 114 -3.75 -7.09 10.54
N GLU A 115 -2.53 -6.56 10.37
CA GLU A 115 -1.29 -7.32 10.46
C GLU A 115 -0.59 -7.20 11.82
N CYS A 116 -0.74 -6.04 12.47
CA CYS A 116 -0.03 -5.68 13.70
C CYS A 116 -0.93 -5.70 14.95
N GLY A 117 -2.24 -5.84 14.76
CA GLY A 117 -3.18 -6.17 15.84
C GLY A 117 -3.79 -5.00 16.61
N GLY A 118 -3.47 -3.75 16.26
CA GLY A 118 -4.14 -2.53 16.76
C GLY A 118 -4.01 -2.26 18.26
#